data_AF-A0A8J8E5T3-F1
#
_entry.id   AF-A0A8J8E5T3-F1
#
_cell.length_a   1.000
_cell.length_b   1.000
_cell.length_c   1.000
_cell.angle_alpha   90.00
_cell.angle_beta   90.00
_cell.angle_gamma   90.00
#
_symmetry.space_group_name_H-M   'P 1'
#
loop_
_entity.id
_entity.type
_entity.pdbx_description
1 polymer ?
#
loop_
_entity_poly.entity_id
_entity_poly.type
_entity_poly.pdbx_seq_one_letter_code
_entity_poly.pdbx_strand_id
1 'polypeptide(L)'
;MVGIQVQEVMTDRFQKINIDAPLSEAIGIFEKEDPDLILVFDGNLYKGVLTQDLIIRSHLKWDPTKAKVRDVYKPAPVIKPDEDLSKAAKLMMEVDLRSLPVGESKAEIIGVINDIAVLDRVAETEFGKKTVEEFMTKDVITLKPDDTVAKALATMRDHAISRIPIVDEEGRLEGLVTLHDLIVRFIKPRFRAKAGELAGEKIPPFSMPLRDVMIRGVITILPDAKVREAVATMKDNDIDGLVVVNENNKVVGILTVKDLLLPISKMTEKEARFYLQLGGDASILSDFTRERIIEDIKRFVDGYEDLLGQEGIIYLYIRRFPEKFRGVHLYQARMRVVTDRGVFVATGETWGAIQAVHDALRAIERQLLQKAELEKDTRYAKRFLEKLGLS
;
A
#
# COMPACT_ATOMS: atom_id res chain seq x y z
N MET A 1 2.22 5.20 15.56
CA MET A 1 1.73 4.05 14.75
C MET A 1 2.75 3.67 13.68
N VAL A 2 4.04 3.95 13.95
CA VAL A 2 5.23 3.55 13.19
C VAL A 2 5.89 2.48 14.04
N GLY A 3 6.34 1.38 13.43
CA GLY A 3 7.13 0.36 14.12
C GLY A 3 6.40 -0.95 14.44
N ILE A 4 5.30 -1.27 13.76
CA ILE A 4 4.78 -2.65 13.78
C ILE A 4 5.46 -3.39 12.65
N GLN A 5 6.20 -4.44 12.99
CA GLN A 5 7.00 -5.19 12.03
C GLN A 5 6.16 -6.30 11.37
N VAL A 6 6.51 -6.62 10.13
CA VAL A 6 5.88 -7.71 9.37
C VAL A 6 5.90 -9.04 10.14
N GLN A 7 7.00 -9.33 10.84
CA GLN A 7 7.15 -10.57 11.62
C GLN A 7 6.14 -10.72 12.76
N GLU A 8 5.55 -9.63 13.26
CA GLU A 8 4.53 -9.67 14.31
C GLU A 8 3.17 -10.19 13.79
N VAL A 9 2.98 -10.19 12.46
CA VAL A 9 1.68 -10.41 11.80
C VAL A 9 1.72 -11.56 10.80
N MET A 10 2.88 -11.84 10.21
CA MET A 10 3.04 -12.89 9.21
C MET A 10 2.66 -14.28 9.75
N THR A 11 2.37 -15.19 8.83
CA THR A 11 2.22 -16.62 9.12
C THR A 11 3.32 -17.43 8.43
N ASP A 12 3.77 -18.49 9.08
CA ASP A 12 4.69 -19.49 8.53
C ASP A 12 3.96 -20.54 7.65
N ARG A 13 2.62 -20.49 7.60
CA ARG A 13 1.80 -21.39 6.80
C ARG A 13 1.59 -20.83 5.41
N PHE A 14 2.21 -21.45 4.43
CA PHE A 14 2.01 -21.10 3.02
C PHE A 14 2.16 -22.33 2.13
N GLN A 15 1.47 -22.27 0.99
CA GLN A 15 1.60 -23.26 -0.05
C GLN A 15 2.73 -22.91 -1.01
N LYS A 16 3.43 -23.94 -1.47
CA LYS A 16 4.55 -23.82 -2.40
C LYS A 16 4.39 -24.77 -3.57
N ILE A 17 4.84 -24.35 -4.74
CA ILE A 17 4.84 -25.17 -5.94
C ILE A 17 6.11 -24.95 -6.76
N ASN A 18 6.57 -25.99 -7.43
CA ASN A 18 7.67 -25.87 -8.37
C ASN A 18 7.22 -25.17 -9.66
N ILE A 19 8.06 -24.31 -10.21
CA ILE A 19 7.82 -23.55 -11.44
C ILE A 19 7.55 -24.44 -12.67
N ASP A 20 8.02 -25.69 -12.63
CA ASP A 20 7.86 -26.68 -13.70
C ASP A 20 6.71 -27.65 -13.49
N ALA A 21 6.01 -27.52 -12.36
CA ALA A 21 4.85 -28.32 -12.05
C ALA A 21 3.72 -28.04 -13.06
N PRO A 22 2.89 -29.06 -13.37
CA PRO A 22 1.67 -28.87 -14.15
C PRO A 22 0.72 -27.89 -13.45
N LEU A 23 0.03 -27.05 -14.23
CA LEU A 23 -0.94 -26.10 -13.67
C LEU A 23 -2.11 -26.80 -12.96
N SER A 24 -2.46 -28.02 -13.36
CA SER A 24 -3.47 -28.85 -12.69
C SER A 24 -3.13 -29.14 -11.22
N GLU A 25 -1.83 -29.20 -10.87
CA GLU A 25 -1.40 -29.38 -9.48
C GLU A 25 -1.70 -28.13 -8.65
N ALA A 26 -1.40 -26.93 -9.17
CA ALA A 26 -1.78 -25.67 -8.54
C ALA A 26 -3.30 -25.54 -8.34
N ILE A 27 -4.08 -25.91 -9.36
CA ILE A 27 -5.55 -25.91 -9.27
C ILE A 27 -6.01 -26.86 -8.15
N GLY A 28 -5.41 -28.04 -8.03
CA GLY A 28 -5.71 -28.97 -6.95
C GLY A 28 -5.37 -28.45 -5.55
N ILE A 29 -4.34 -27.62 -5.41
CA ILE A 29 -4.02 -26.92 -4.16
C ILE A 29 -5.12 -25.91 -3.84
N PHE A 30 -5.51 -25.06 -4.81
CA PHE A 30 -6.61 -24.11 -4.62
C PHE A 30 -7.94 -24.79 -4.25
N GLU A 31 -8.27 -25.91 -4.88
CA GLU A 31 -9.53 -26.63 -4.59
C GLU A 31 -9.56 -27.30 -3.21
N LYS A 32 -8.40 -27.69 -2.66
CA LYS A 32 -8.33 -28.44 -1.39
C LYS A 32 -8.11 -27.55 -0.18
N GLU A 33 -7.31 -26.50 -0.35
CA GLU A 33 -6.78 -25.71 0.76
C GLU A 33 -7.20 -24.25 0.70
N ASP A 34 -7.75 -23.80 -0.44
CA ASP A 34 -8.23 -22.44 -0.68
C ASP A 34 -7.28 -21.32 -0.20
N PRO A 35 -5.98 -21.37 -0.54
CA PRO A 35 -5.06 -20.31 -0.14
C PRO A 35 -5.27 -19.05 -0.99
N ASP A 36 -5.01 -17.87 -0.40
CA ASP A 36 -4.97 -16.59 -1.14
C ASP A 36 -3.96 -16.61 -2.30
N LEU A 37 -2.83 -17.29 -2.09
CA LEU A 37 -1.76 -17.43 -3.07
C LEU A 37 -0.93 -18.70 -2.85
N ILE A 38 -0.24 -19.13 -3.90
CA ILE A 38 0.79 -20.16 -3.87
C ILE A 38 2.13 -19.53 -4.23
N LEU A 39 3.16 -19.81 -3.44
CA LEU A 39 4.52 -19.36 -3.71
C LEU A 39 5.20 -20.28 -4.75
N VAL A 40 5.78 -19.69 -5.79
CA VAL A 40 6.42 -20.40 -6.90
C VAL A 40 7.93 -20.42 -6.72
N PHE A 41 8.51 -21.62 -6.78
CA PHE A 41 9.93 -21.87 -6.57
C PHE A 41 10.58 -22.60 -7.75
N ASP A 42 11.85 -22.28 -7.99
CA ASP A 42 12.74 -23.03 -8.87
C ASP A 42 13.88 -23.59 -8.02
N GLY A 43 13.79 -24.87 -7.69
CA GLY A 43 14.57 -25.46 -6.59
C GLY A 43 14.22 -24.76 -5.27
N ASN A 44 15.22 -24.13 -4.65
CA ASN A 44 15.06 -23.37 -3.40
C ASN A 44 14.90 -21.86 -3.61
N LEU A 45 14.94 -21.38 -4.86
CA LEU A 45 14.83 -19.95 -5.15
C LEU A 45 13.38 -19.59 -5.45
N TYR A 46 12.83 -18.71 -4.64
CA TYR A 46 11.56 -18.07 -4.88
C TYR A 46 11.59 -17.24 -6.17
N LYS A 47 10.57 -17.40 -7.01
CA LYS A 47 10.44 -16.74 -8.32
C LYS A 47 9.25 -15.79 -8.41
N GLY A 48 8.17 -16.05 -7.69
CA GLY A 48 6.95 -15.26 -7.77
C GLY A 48 5.77 -15.96 -7.11
N VAL A 49 4.58 -15.42 -7.34
CA VAL A 49 3.32 -15.97 -6.80
C VAL A 49 2.42 -16.45 -7.92
N LEU A 50 1.51 -17.35 -7.56
CA LEU A 50 0.39 -17.77 -8.37
C LEU A 50 -0.89 -17.55 -7.56
N THR A 51 -1.89 -16.91 -8.17
CA THR A 51 -3.22 -16.68 -7.57
C THR A 51 -4.30 -17.29 -8.46
N GLN A 52 -5.47 -17.56 -7.89
CA GLN A 52 -6.58 -18.10 -8.65
C GLN A 52 -7.01 -17.15 -9.79
N ASP A 53 -6.97 -15.83 -9.56
CA ASP A 53 -7.29 -14.81 -10.58
C ASP A 53 -6.31 -14.86 -11.77
N LEU A 54 -5.01 -15.08 -11.55
CA LEU A 54 -4.04 -15.24 -12.63
C LEU A 54 -4.35 -16.49 -13.48
N ILE A 55 -4.74 -17.59 -12.84
CA ILE A 55 -5.15 -18.81 -13.55
C ILE A 55 -6.41 -18.54 -14.39
N ILE A 56 -7.41 -17.90 -13.80
CA ILE A 56 -8.66 -17.57 -14.49
C ILE A 56 -8.41 -16.64 -15.69
N ARG A 57 -7.59 -15.59 -15.53
CA ARG A 57 -7.29 -14.63 -16.60
C ARG A 57 -6.41 -15.20 -17.72
N SER A 58 -5.55 -16.17 -17.42
CA SER A 58 -4.71 -16.83 -18.44
C SER A 58 -5.52 -17.71 -19.42
N HIS A 59 -6.75 -18.09 -19.07
CA HIS A 59 -7.60 -19.03 -19.82
C HIS A 59 -8.45 -18.38 -20.93
N LEU A 60 -7.81 -17.67 -21.86
CA LEU A 60 -8.38 -17.45 -23.20
C LEU A 60 -7.80 -18.34 -24.29
N LYS A 61 -6.74 -19.15 -24.04
CA LYS A 61 -6.13 -19.97 -25.11
C LYS A 61 -5.58 -21.36 -24.77
N TRP A 62 -5.46 -21.82 -23.52
CA TRP A 62 -4.65 -23.03 -23.22
C TRP A 62 -5.42 -24.18 -22.57
N ASP A 63 -4.95 -25.40 -22.83
CA ASP A 63 -5.36 -26.65 -22.18
C ASP A 63 -4.64 -26.75 -20.81
N PRO A 64 -5.36 -26.69 -19.68
CA PRO A 64 -4.75 -26.69 -18.35
C PRO A 64 -3.95 -27.96 -18.04
N THR A 65 -4.16 -29.05 -18.79
CA THR A 65 -3.37 -30.29 -18.65
C THR A 65 -1.98 -30.19 -19.29
N LYS A 66 -1.74 -29.19 -20.14
CA LYS A 66 -0.46 -28.95 -20.84
C LYS A 66 0.28 -27.72 -20.37
N ALA A 67 -0.40 -26.80 -19.67
CA ALA A 67 0.20 -25.60 -19.12
C ALA A 67 1.02 -25.90 -17.87
N LYS A 68 2.10 -25.15 -17.67
CA LYS A 68 2.92 -25.20 -16.46
C LYS A 68 2.78 -23.93 -15.64
N VAL A 69 3.16 -24.01 -14.37
CA VAL A 69 3.18 -22.85 -13.46
C VAL A 69 4.01 -21.69 -14.04
N ARG A 70 5.16 -21.98 -14.65
CA ARG A 70 6.02 -21.00 -15.34
C ARG A 70 5.32 -20.12 -16.36
N ASP A 71 4.21 -20.58 -16.92
CA ASP A 71 3.50 -19.86 -17.98
C ASP A 71 2.47 -18.86 -17.41
N VAL A 72 2.17 -18.91 -16.11
CA VAL A 72 1.06 -18.15 -15.49
C VAL A 72 1.48 -17.33 -14.26
N TYR A 73 2.56 -17.72 -13.56
CA TYR A 73 2.98 -17.03 -12.34
C TYR A 73 3.37 -15.56 -12.58
N LYS A 74 3.30 -14.76 -11.51
CA LYS A 74 3.69 -13.34 -11.51
C LYS A 74 4.86 -13.12 -10.55
N PRO A 75 5.97 -12.49 -10.98
CA PRO A 75 7.02 -12.05 -10.05
C PRO A 75 6.45 -11.08 -9.01
N ALA A 76 6.76 -11.31 -7.73
CA ALA A 76 6.38 -10.42 -6.63
C ALA A 76 7.58 -10.21 -5.68
N PRO A 77 7.71 -9.03 -5.06
CA PRO A 77 8.79 -8.74 -4.13
C PRO A 77 8.67 -9.58 -2.86
N VAL A 78 9.81 -9.85 -2.22
CA VAL A 78 9.89 -10.41 -0.87
C VAL A 78 10.02 -9.24 0.09
N ILE A 79 9.15 -9.19 1.09
CA ILE A 79 9.25 -8.22 2.18
C ILE A 79 10.04 -8.85 3.33
N LYS A 80 10.88 -8.06 4.00
CA LYS A 80 11.66 -8.57 5.13
C LYS A 80 10.81 -8.61 6.41
N PRO A 81 11.13 -9.53 7.34
CA PRO A 81 10.41 -9.63 8.62
C PRO A 81 10.49 -8.36 9.48
N ASP A 82 11.59 -7.60 9.39
CA ASP A 82 11.84 -6.40 10.19
C ASP A 82 11.28 -5.10 9.58
N GLU A 83 10.78 -5.16 8.34
CA GLU A 83 10.13 -4.04 7.67
C GLU A 83 8.75 -3.72 8.27
N ASP A 84 8.32 -2.46 8.13
CA ASP A 84 7.07 -1.96 8.70
C ASP A 84 5.84 -2.36 7.85
N LEU A 85 4.70 -2.57 8.49
CA LEU A 85 3.44 -2.90 7.81
C LEU A 85 3.01 -1.87 6.74
N SER A 86 3.38 -0.59 6.89
CA SER A 86 3.13 0.42 5.86
C SER A 86 3.89 0.14 4.56
N LYS A 87 5.09 -0.46 4.65
CA LYS A 87 5.82 -0.95 3.49
C LYS A 87 5.12 -2.16 2.86
N ALA A 88 4.59 -3.07 3.67
CA ALA A 88 3.76 -4.20 3.20
C ALA A 88 2.54 -3.69 2.42
N ALA A 89 1.78 -2.77 2.99
CA ALA A 89 0.63 -2.14 2.34
C ALA A 89 1.02 -1.48 1.02
N LYS A 90 2.14 -0.73 0.99
CA LYS A 90 2.65 -0.10 -0.24
C LYS A 90 2.95 -1.12 -1.32
N LEU A 91 3.71 -2.17 -0.99
CA LEU A 91 4.04 -3.22 -1.95
C LEU A 91 2.78 -3.94 -2.45
N MET A 92 1.85 -4.31 -1.56
CA MET A 92 0.56 -4.93 -1.93
C MET A 92 -0.20 -4.10 -2.96
N MET A 93 -0.24 -2.78 -2.78
CA MET A 93 -0.88 -1.86 -3.72
C MET A 93 -0.12 -1.72 -5.04
N GLU A 94 1.21 -1.61 -4.99
CA GLU A 94 2.06 -1.47 -6.19
C GLU A 94 1.99 -2.70 -7.10
N VAL A 95 1.99 -3.90 -6.52
CA VAL A 95 1.94 -5.14 -7.30
C VAL A 95 0.52 -5.71 -7.44
N ASP A 96 -0.49 -5.03 -6.91
CA ASP A 96 -1.91 -5.45 -6.92
C ASP A 96 -2.08 -6.91 -6.43
N LEU A 97 -1.53 -7.20 -5.26
CA LEU A 97 -1.63 -8.51 -4.59
C LEU A 97 -2.15 -8.35 -3.17
N ARG A 98 -3.04 -9.26 -2.77
CA ARG A 98 -3.58 -9.33 -1.40
C ARG A 98 -2.56 -9.83 -0.39
N SER A 99 -1.59 -10.65 -0.81
CA SER A 99 -0.59 -11.20 0.09
C SER A 99 0.81 -11.21 -0.55
N LEU A 100 1.82 -11.14 0.30
CA LEU A 100 3.23 -11.05 -0.06
C LEU A 100 4.05 -12.12 0.65
N PRO A 101 5.10 -12.67 -0.01
CA PRO A 101 6.06 -13.53 0.66
C PRO A 101 6.94 -12.74 1.63
N VAL A 102 7.21 -13.33 2.79
CA VAL A 102 8.10 -12.77 3.82
C VAL A 102 9.37 -13.59 3.91
N GLY A 103 10.52 -12.92 3.94
CA GLY A 103 11.83 -13.58 4.01
C GLY A 103 13.01 -12.63 3.97
N GLU A 104 14.18 -13.12 4.38
CA GLU A 104 15.43 -12.35 4.32
C GLU A 104 15.95 -12.20 2.87
N SER A 105 15.64 -13.20 2.05
CA SER A 105 16.03 -13.23 0.65
C SER A 105 15.12 -14.17 -0.16
N LYS A 106 15.31 -14.21 -1.48
CA LYS A 106 14.60 -15.19 -2.34
C LYS A 106 14.96 -16.65 -2.04
N ALA A 107 16.06 -16.91 -1.34
CA ALA A 107 16.44 -18.26 -0.94
C ALA A 107 15.88 -18.65 0.44
N GLU A 108 15.42 -17.66 1.22
CA GLU A 108 15.03 -17.80 2.60
C GLU A 108 13.68 -17.14 2.83
N ILE A 109 12.64 -17.80 2.32
CA ILE A 109 11.25 -17.45 2.58
C ILE A 109 10.83 -18.14 3.87
N ILE A 110 10.36 -17.36 4.83
CA ILE A 110 9.97 -17.81 6.17
C ILE A 110 8.46 -17.76 6.39
N GLY A 111 7.71 -17.07 5.53
CA GLY A 111 6.27 -16.92 5.69
C GLY A 111 5.59 -16.13 4.59
N VAL A 112 4.34 -15.75 4.86
CA VAL A 112 3.52 -14.85 4.05
C VAL A 112 2.76 -13.87 4.96
N ILE A 113 2.44 -12.70 4.43
CA ILE A 113 1.57 -11.70 5.07
C ILE A 113 0.46 -11.30 4.12
N ASN A 114 -0.78 -11.24 4.60
CA ASN A 114 -1.94 -10.81 3.81
C ASN A 114 -2.52 -9.47 4.28
N ASP A 115 -3.29 -8.86 3.39
CA ASP A 115 -3.92 -7.55 3.55
C ASP A 115 -4.82 -7.49 4.79
N ILE A 116 -5.63 -8.52 5.03
CA ILE A 116 -6.48 -8.62 6.21
C ILE A 116 -5.66 -8.64 7.49
N ALA A 117 -4.55 -9.39 7.56
CA ALA A 117 -3.71 -9.42 8.75
C ALA A 117 -3.05 -8.05 9.01
N VAL A 118 -2.64 -7.34 7.96
CA VAL A 118 -2.17 -5.94 8.06
C VAL A 118 -3.28 -5.05 8.63
N LEU A 119 -4.48 -5.12 8.06
CA LEU A 119 -5.62 -4.29 8.50
C LEU A 119 -6.08 -4.61 9.91
N ASP A 120 -6.16 -5.89 10.28
CA ASP A 120 -6.58 -6.37 11.60
C ASP A 120 -5.64 -5.82 12.67
N ARG A 121 -4.32 -5.93 12.44
CA ARG A 121 -3.31 -5.40 13.34
C ARG A 121 -3.38 -3.88 13.47
N VAL A 122 -3.56 -3.17 12.36
CA VAL A 122 -3.65 -1.70 12.34
C VAL A 122 -4.96 -1.21 12.95
N ALA A 123 -6.05 -1.98 12.85
CA ALA A 123 -7.36 -1.66 13.44
C ALA A 123 -7.35 -1.68 14.98
N GLU A 124 -6.40 -2.36 15.62
CA GLU A 124 -6.21 -2.30 17.07
C GLU A 124 -5.70 -0.93 17.57
N THR A 125 -5.22 -0.08 16.67
CA THR A 125 -4.67 1.24 17.00
C THR A 125 -5.72 2.35 16.91
N GLU A 126 -5.31 3.62 17.00
CA GLU A 126 -6.19 4.77 16.74
C GLU A 126 -6.83 4.75 15.34
N PHE A 127 -6.20 4.07 14.37
CA PHE A 127 -6.76 3.94 13.02
C PHE A 127 -8.13 3.26 13.04
N GLY A 128 -8.29 2.20 13.85
CA GLY A 128 -9.56 1.48 13.95
C GLY A 128 -10.67 2.21 14.71
N LYS A 129 -10.42 3.38 15.31
CA LYS A 129 -11.46 4.22 15.96
C LYS A 129 -12.10 5.23 15.01
N LYS A 130 -11.49 5.43 13.85
CA LYS A 130 -12.02 6.27 12.77
C LYS A 130 -13.28 5.66 12.18
N THR A 131 -14.09 6.48 11.51
CA THR A 131 -15.34 6.00 10.90
C THR A 131 -15.12 5.47 9.50
N VAL A 132 -16.02 4.59 9.05
CA VAL A 132 -16.06 4.10 7.67
C VAL A 132 -16.18 5.25 6.67
N GLU A 133 -16.98 6.27 6.99
CA GLU A 133 -17.20 7.44 6.15
C GLU A 133 -15.91 8.21 5.81
N GLU A 134 -14.89 8.18 6.68
CA GLU A 134 -13.59 8.83 6.42
C GLU A 134 -12.82 8.18 5.26
N PHE A 135 -13.12 6.93 4.93
CA PHE A 135 -12.35 6.13 3.97
C PHE A 135 -13.18 5.62 2.79
N MET A 136 -14.51 5.56 2.91
CA MET A 136 -15.35 5.03 1.84
C MET A 136 -15.30 5.92 0.59
N THR A 137 -15.42 5.29 -0.58
CA THR A 137 -15.71 5.98 -1.83
C THR A 137 -17.18 6.40 -1.83
N LYS A 138 -17.44 7.72 -1.87
CA LYS A 138 -18.81 8.29 -1.77
C LYS A 138 -19.54 8.35 -3.12
N ASP A 139 -18.81 8.51 -4.22
CA ASP A 139 -19.37 8.55 -5.58
C ASP A 139 -19.61 7.12 -6.09
N VAL A 140 -20.68 6.51 -5.60
CA VAL A 140 -20.99 5.11 -5.91
C VAL A 140 -21.70 4.99 -7.25
N ILE A 141 -21.07 4.26 -8.17
CA ILE A 141 -21.70 3.86 -9.42
C ILE A 141 -22.62 2.68 -9.14
N THR A 142 -23.90 2.83 -9.48
CA THR A 142 -24.94 1.82 -9.27
C THR A 142 -25.63 1.47 -10.58
N LEU A 143 -26.24 0.28 -10.63
CA LEU A 143 -27.09 -0.17 -11.73
C LEU A 143 -28.44 -0.67 -11.21
N LYS A 144 -29.38 -0.88 -12.11
CA LYS A 144 -30.73 -1.37 -11.78
C LYS A 144 -30.85 -2.89 -11.98
N PRO A 145 -31.79 -3.57 -11.30
CA PRO A 145 -31.99 -5.02 -11.46
C PRO A 145 -32.28 -5.48 -12.90
N ASP A 146 -32.91 -4.61 -13.70
CA ASP A 146 -33.25 -4.85 -15.11
C ASP A 146 -32.14 -4.48 -16.11
N ASP A 147 -31.06 -3.85 -15.63
CA ASP A 147 -29.88 -3.63 -16.48
C ASP A 147 -29.25 -4.97 -16.88
N THR A 148 -28.44 -4.97 -17.94
CA THR A 148 -27.85 -6.21 -18.47
C THR A 148 -26.44 -6.45 -17.96
N VAL A 149 -26.00 -7.72 -17.99
CA VAL A 149 -24.60 -8.12 -17.74
C VAL A 149 -23.62 -7.35 -18.66
N ALA A 150 -23.98 -7.14 -19.93
CA ALA A 150 -23.18 -6.35 -20.87
C ALA A 150 -22.95 -4.93 -20.37
N LYS A 151 -24.02 -4.28 -19.88
CA LYS A 151 -23.94 -2.93 -19.32
C LYS A 151 -23.06 -2.93 -18.08
N ALA A 152 -23.21 -3.89 -17.17
CA ALA A 152 -22.35 -4.00 -15.99
C ALA A 152 -20.87 -4.15 -16.35
N LEU A 153 -20.52 -5.03 -17.30
CA LEU A 153 -19.14 -5.21 -17.76
C LEU A 153 -18.58 -3.95 -18.43
N ALA A 154 -19.40 -3.25 -19.22
CA ALA A 154 -19.01 -1.98 -19.84
C ALA A 154 -18.77 -0.91 -18.77
N THR A 155 -19.68 -0.74 -17.81
CA THR A 155 -19.54 0.17 -16.68
C THR A 155 -18.30 -0.15 -15.84
N MET A 156 -18.05 -1.42 -15.53
CA MET A 156 -16.84 -1.84 -14.80
C MET A 156 -15.56 -1.45 -15.55
N ARG A 157 -15.51 -1.68 -16.86
CA ARG A 157 -14.37 -1.32 -17.71
C ARG A 157 -14.19 0.20 -17.77
N ASP A 158 -15.25 0.94 -18.05
CA ASP A 158 -15.20 2.37 -18.33
C ASP A 158 -14.85 3.18 -17.07
N HIS A 159 -15.20 2.66 -15.89
CA HIS A 159 -14.90 3.28 -14.60
C HIS A 159 -13.75 2.60 -13.83
N ALA A 160 -13.12 1.57 -14.39
CA ALA A 160 -12.06 0.78 -13.76
C ALA A 160 -12.44 0.23 -12.37
N ILE A 161 -13.69 -0.19 -12.20
CA ILE A 161 -14.23 -0.76 -10.95
C ILE A 161 -14.49 -2.25 -11.10
N SER A 162 -14.42 -2.99 -9.99
CA SER A 162 -14.63 -4.44 -9.97
C SER A 162 -15.95 -4.87 -9.32
N ARG A 163 -16.74 -3.93 -8.79
CA ARG A 163 -18.01 -4.21 -8.11
C ARG A 163 -19.01 -3.08 -8.33
N ILE A 164 -20.28 -3.43 -8.48
CA ILE A 164 -21.39 -2.49 -8.71
C ILE A 164 -22.56 -2.89 -7.82
N PRO A 165 -22.97 -2.03 -6.87
CA PRO A 165 -24.22 -2.20 -6.15
C PRO A 165 -25.43 -2.04 -7.08
N ILE A 166 -26.40 -2.93 -6.91
CA ILE A 166 -27.66 -2.93 -7.64
C ILE A 166 -28.72 -2.30 -6.73
N VAL A 167 -29.41 -1.28 -7.23
CA VAL A 167 -30.35 -0.49 -6.42
C VAL A 167 -31.73 -0.37 -7.07
N ASP A 168 -32.76 -0.18 -6.25
CA ASP A 168 -34.11 0.12 -6.72
C ASP A 168 -34.27 1.58 -7.20
N GLU A 169 -35.51 2.01 -7.49
CA GLU A 169 -35.80 3.37 -7.95
C GLU A 169 -35.54 4.46 -6.91
N GLU A 170 -35.63 4.12 -5.63
CA GLU A 170 -35.35 5.02 -4.52
C GLU A 170 -33.87 5.02 -4.09
N GLY A 171 -33.05 4.17 -4.71
CA GLY A 171 -31.61 4.03 -4.43
C GLY A 171 -31.27 3.08 -3.28
N ARG A 172 -32.22 2.22 -2.88
CA ARG A 172 -31.98 1.21 -1.84
C ARG A 172 -31.31 -0.03 -2.41
N LEU A 173 -30.43 -0.64 -1.63
CA LEU A 173 -29.63 -1.78 -2.04
C LEU A 173 -30.49 -3.05 -2.22
N GLU A 174 -30.43 -3.63 -3.42
CA GLU A 174 -31.11 -4.88 -3.81
C GLU A 174 -30.12 -6.04 -4.03
N GLY A 175 -28.87 -5.73 -4.44
CA GLY A 175 -27.86 -6.74 -4.69
C GLY A 175 -26.48 -6.18 -5.02
N LEU A 176 -25.52 -7.07 -5.27
CA LEU A 176 -24.15 -6.72 -5.66
C LEU A 176 -23.72 -7.59 -6.84
N VAL A 177 -23.03 -6.98 -7.80
CA VAL A 177 -22.40 -7.70 -8.91
C VAL A 177 -20.90 -7.41 -8.88
N THR A 178 -20.09 -8.47 -8.89
CA THR A 178 -18.62 -8.36 -8.97
C THR A 178 -18.09 -8.89 -10.29
N LEU A 179 -16.97 -8.32 -10.77
CA LEU A 179 -16.30 -8.77 -11.98
C LEU A 179 -15.88 -10.24 -11.87
N HIS A 180 -15.42 -10.65 -10.68
CA HIS A 180 -15.03 -12.03 -10.41
C HIS A 180 -16.19 -13.01 -10.63
N ASP A 181 -17.36 -12.73 -10.04
CA ASP A 181 -18.53 -13.62 -10.17
C ASP A 181 -19.02 -13.70 -11.62
N LEU A 182 -19.02 -12.58 -12.34
CA LEU A 182 -19.38 -12.55 -13.76
C LEU A 182 -18.40 -13.40 -14.59
N ILE A 183 -17.09 -13.27 -14.34
CA ILE A 183 -16.05 -14.07 -15.02
C ILE A 183 -16.24 -15.56 -14.72
N VAL A 184 -16.33 -15.93 -13.44
CA VAL A 184 -16.45 -17.33 -13.01
C VAL A 184 -17.74 -17.95 -13.56
N ARG A 185 -18.86 -17.25 -13.52
CA ARG A 185 -20.17 -17.80 -13.93
C ARG A 185 -20.32 -17.92 -15.44
N PHE A 186 -19.75 -17.00 -16.22
CA PHE A 186 -19.98 -16.95 -17.68
C PHE A 186 -18.82 -17.45 -18.54
N ILE A 187 -17.60 -17.52 -18.01
CA ILE A 187 -16.43 -18.04 -18.75
C ILE A 187 -16.19 -19.53 -18.42
N LYS A 188 -16.48 -20.01 -17.19
CA LYS A 188 -16.33 -21.44 -16.83
C LYS A 188 -17.26 -22.45 -17.54
N PRO A 189 -18.45 -22.15 -18.10
CA PRO A 189 -19.32 -23.20 -18.67
C PRO A 189 -18.73 -23.99 -19.85
N ARG A 190 -17.55 -23.64 -20.38
CA ARG A 190 -16.84 -24.48 -21.35
C ARG A 190 -16.25 -25.77 -20.76
N PHE A 191 -16.19 -25.94 -19.43
CA PHE A 191 -15.62 -27.13 -18.77
C PHE A 191 -16.64 -28.07 -18.11
N ARG A 192 -17.95 -27.77 -18.16
CA ARG A 192 -19.01 -28.65 -17.61
C ARG A 192 -20.17 -28.94 -18.56
N ALA A 193 -19.92 -29.01 -19.87
CA ALA A 193 -20.87 -29.69 -20.76
C ALA A 193 -20.77 -31.20 -20.49
N LYS A 194 -21.55 -31.71 -19.54
CA LYS A 194 -21.87 -33.15 -19.48
C LYS A 194 -22.60 -33.49 -20.77
N ALA A 195 -22.22 -34.61 -21.38
CA ALA A 195 -22.92 -35.17 -22.54
C ALA A 195 -24.41 -35.33 -22.22
N GLY A 196 -25.28 -34.55 -22.90
CA GLY A 196 -26.74 -34.74 -22.84
C GLY A 196 -27.60 -33.50 -22.65
N GLU A 197 -27.05 -32.32 -22.34
CA GLU A 197 -27.89 -31.11 -22.24
C GLU A 197 -28.22 -30.56 -23.63
N LEU A 198 -29.51 -30.69 -23.99
CA LEU A 198 -30.12 -30.19 -25.22
C LEU A 198 -29.73 -28.72 -25.45
N ALA A 199 -29.28 -28.43 -26.68
CA ALA A 199 -28.99 -27.10 -27.18
C ALA A 199 -30.28 -26.27 -27.31
N GLY A 200 -30.83 -25.83 -26.17
CA GLY A 200 -31.83 -24.78 -26.11
C GLY A 200 -31.14 -23.42 -26.22
N GLU A 201 -31.74 -22.51 -27.00
CA GLU A 201 -31.23 -21.19 -27.36
C GLU A 201 -30.50 -20.50 -26.20
N LYS A 202 -29.18 -20.41 -26.31
CA LYS A 202 -28.34 -19.70 -25.34
C LYS A 202 -28.65 -18.21 -25.47
N ILE A 203 -29.48 -17.66 -24.58
CA ILE A 203 -29.48 -16.23 -24.30
C ILE A 203 -28.00 -15.85 -24.10
N PRO A 204 -27.41 -14.97 -24.93
CA PRO A 204 -26.04 -14.57 -24.74
C PRO A 204 -25.90 -14.08 -23.29
N PRO A 205 -24.94 -14.60 -22.49
CA PRO A 205 -24.81 -14.27 -21.08
C PRO A 205 -24.86 -12.76 -20.80
N PHE A 206 -24.40 -11.99 -21.77
CA PHE A 206 -24.38 -10.54 -21.84
C PHE A 206 -25.76 -9.86 -21.81
N SER A 207 -26.81 -10.51 -22.28
CA SER A 207 -28.19 -9.96 -22.32
C SER A 207 -29.03 -10.31 -21.09
N MET A 208 -28.52 -11.16 -20.19
CA MET A 208 -29.23 -11.50 -18.95
C MET A 208 -29.37 -10.26 -18.05
N PRO A 209 -30.53 -10.09 -17.39
CA PRO A 209 -30.72 -9.00 -16.43
C PRO A 209 -29.92 -9.26 -15.14
N LEU A 210 -29.46 -8.19 -14.49
CA LEU A 210 -28.61 -8.27 -13.31
C LEU A 210 -29.29 -8.98 -12.13
N ARG A 211 -30.62 -8.89 -12.00
CA ARG A 211 -31.39 -9.58 -10.95
C ARG A 211 -31.24 -11.11 -10.91
N ASP A 212 -30.86 -11.72 -12.03
CA ASP A 212 -30.71 -13.17 -12.18
C ASP A 212 -29.30 -13.65 -11.81
N VAL A 213 -28.36 -12.71 -11.65
CA VAL A 213 -26.93 -12.99 -11.52
C VAL A 213 -26.29 -12.31 -10.30
N MET A 214 -26.93 -11.27 -9.77
CA MET A 214 -26.46 -10.54 -8.59
C MET A 214 -26.45 -11.41 -7.34
N ILE A 215 -25.49 -11.12 -6.45
CA ILE A 215 -25.49 -11.63 -5.09
C ILE A 215 -26.62 -10.94 -4.33
N ARG A 216 -27.46 -11.75 -3.66
CA ARG A 216 -28.50 -11.30 -2.74
C ARG A 216 -27.99 -11.41 -1.31
N GLY A 217 -28.55 -10.59 -0.40
CA GLY A 217 -28.09 -10.56 0.99
C GLY A 217 -26.68 -9.97 1.13
N VAL A 218 -26.48 -8.80 0.51
CA VAL A 218 -25.19 -8.11 0.52
C VAL A 218 -24.83 -7.72 1.95
N ILE A 219 -23.58 -7.98 2.34
CA ILE A 219 -23.06 -7.57 3.63
C ILE A 219 -22.81 -6.06 3.58
N THR A 220 -23.45 -5.33 4.50
CA THR A 220 -23.44 -3.88 4.54
C THR A 220 -22.89 -3.35 5.85
N ILE A 221 -22.46 -2.10 5.84
CA ILE A 221 -22.03 -1.37 7.04
C ILE A 221 -22.58 0.06 7.04
N LEU A 222 -22.73 0.65 8.22
CA LEU A 222 -23.14 2.05 8.38
C LEU A 222 -21.92 2.99 8.23
N PRO A 223 -22.12 4.24 7.75
CA PRO A 223 -21.02 5.19 7.55
C PRO A 223 -20.32 5.63 8.85
N ASP A 224 -21.03 5.65 9.98
CA ASP A 224 -20.50 6.04 11.29
C ASP A 224 -19.86 4.88 12.07
N ALA A 225 -20.03 3.64 11.59
CA ALA A 225 -19.38 2.45 12.14
C ALA A 225 -17.87 2.60 12.13
N LYS A 226 -17.20 1.91 13.06
CA LYS A 226 -15.74 2.02 13.22
C LYS A 226 -15.00 1.17 12.19
N VAL A 227 -13.83 1.63 11.77
CA VAL A 227 -12.96 0.86 10.86
C VAL A 227 -12.63 -0.53 11.43
N ARG A 228 -12.46 -0.67 12.74
CA ARG A 228 -12.28 -1.99 13.37
C ARG A 228 -13.45 -2.95 13.12
N GLU A 229 -14.67 -2.44 13.10
CA GLU A 229 -15.88 -3.23 12.85
C GLU A 229 -15.95 -3.61 11.37
N ALA A 230 -15.56 -2.68 10.48
CA ALA A 230 -15.45 -2.96 9.06
C ALA A 230 -14.43 -4.07 8.77
N VAL A 231 -13.24 -3.99 9.37
CA VAL A 231 -12.18 -5.00 9.21
C VAL A 231 -12.62 -6.35 9.78
N ALA A 232 -13.24 -6.38 10.97
CA ALA A 232 -13.79 -7.61 11.54
C ALA A 232 -14.87 -8.22 10.62
N THR A 233 -15.78 -7.39 10.09
CA THR A 233 -16.83 -7.85 9.16
C THR A 233 -16.23 -8.42 7.88
N MET A 234 -15.20 -7.76 7.32
CA MET A 234 -14.48 -8.25 6.14
C MET A 234 -13.81 -9.61 6.42
N LYS A 235 -13.14 -9.74 7.56
CA LYS A 235 -12.45 -10.96 7.99
C LYS A 235 -13.42 -12.13 8.25
N ASP A 236 -14.49 -11.89 9.01
CA ASP A 236 -15.44 -12.92 9.42
C ASP A 236 -16.27 -13.48 8.24
N ASN A 237 -16.43 -12.69 7.19
CA ASN A 237 -17.16 -13.08 5.99
C ASN A 237 -16.26 -13.41 4.79
N ASP A 238 -14.94 -13.32 4.96
CA ASP A 238 -13.93 -13.48 3.90
C ASP A 238 -14.24 -12.64 2.64
N ILE A 239 -14.48 -11.35 2.84
CA ILE A 239 -14.78 -10.39 1.78
C ILE A 239 -13.80 -9.22 1.77
N ASP A 240 -13.49 -8.71 0.59
CA ASP A 240 -12.53 -7.62 0.38
C ASP A 240 -13.18 -6.23 0.30
N GLY A 241 -14.50 -6.14 0.52
CA GLY A 241 -15.20 -4.87 0.59
C GLY A 241 -16.66 -4.96 0.98
N LEU A 242 -17.18 -3.83 1.43
CA LEU A 242 -18.50 -3.63 2.02
C LEU A 242 -19.26 -2.57 1.24
N VAL A 243 -20.56 -2.77 1.06
CA VAL A 243 -21.44 -1.70 0.61
C VAL A 243 -21.86 -0.88 1.82
N VAL A 244 -21.63 0.42 1.78
CA VAL A 244 -22.01 1.33 2.87
C VAL A 244 -23.41 1.85 2.60
N VAL A 245 -24.32 1.62 3.53
CA VAL A 245 -25.72 2.06 3.46
C VAL A 245 -26.07 2.95 4.63
N ASN A 246 -27.03 3.85 4.45
CA ASN A 246 -27.62 4.59 5.57
C ASN A 246 -28.74 3.79 6.25
N GLU A 247 -29.34 4.36 7.29
CA GLU A 247 -30.44 3.75 8.06
C GLU A 247 -31.67 3.36 7.21
N ASN A 248 -31.84 3.99 6.02
CA ASN A 248 -32.93 3.70 5.08
C ASN A 248 -32.53 2.68 4.00
N ASN A 249 -31.42 1.95 4.19
CA ASN A 249 -30.83 1.01 3.22
C ASN A 249 -30.43 1.66 1.88
N LYS A 250 -30.26 2.98 1.82
CA LYS A 250 -29.75 3.65 0.61
C LYS A 250 -28.24 3.52 0.55
N VAL A 251 -27.72 3.20 -0.63
CA VAL A 251 -26.28 3.13 -0.87
C VAL A 251 -25.68 4.52 -0.79
N VAL A 252 -24.70 4.71 0.11
CA VAL A 252 -24.01 5.99 0.34
C VAL A 252 -22.49 5.88 0.16
N GLY A 253 -21.97 4.66 0.05
CA GLY A 253 -20.55 4.45 -0.17
C GLY A 253 -20.19 3.01 -0.50
N ILE A 254 -18.93 2.80 -0.89
CA ILE A 254 -18.28 1.49 -0.92
C ILE A 254 -16.97 1.61 -0.16
N LEU A 255 -16.68 0.63 0.68
CA LEU A 255 -15.39 0.53 1.37
C LEU A 255 -14.71 -0.79 0.99
N THR A 256 -13.50 -0.74 0.47
CA THR A 256 -12.70 -1.91 0.14
C THR A 256 -11.44 -1.98 0.99
N VAL A 257 -10.80 -3.15 1.02
CA VAL A 257 -9.46 -3.32 1.62
C VAL A 257 -8.47 -2.31 1.05
N LYS A 258 -8.54 -2.00 -0.26
CA LYS A 258 -7.65 -1.01 -0.90
C LYS A 258 -7.84 0.41 -0.36
N ASP A 259 -9.08 0.79 -0.05
CA ASP A 259 -9.39 2.11 0.53
C ASP A 259 -8.77 2.26 1.93
N LEU A 260 -8.69 1.16 2.69
CA LEU A 260 -8.04 1.13 4.01
C LEU A 260 -6.51 0.98 3.92
N LEU A 261 -5.99 0.24 2.93
CA LEU A 261 -4.54 0.11 2.71
C LEU A 261 -3.91 1.39 2.18
N LEU A 262 -4.59 2.18 1.35
CA LEU A 262 -4.05 3.43 0.77
C LEU A 262 -3.54 4.44 1.82
N PRO A 263 -4.28 4.80 2.87
CA PRO A 263 -3.77 5.70 3.89
C PRO A 263 -2.63 5.07 4.71
N ILE A 264 -2.59 3.74 4.84
CA ILE A 264 -1.51 3.00 5.53
C ILE A 264 -0.24 3.00 4.68
N SER A 265 -0.34 2.74 3.37
CA SER A 265 0.80 2.77 2.45
C SER A 265 1.41 4.16 2.31
N LYS A 266 0.61 5.22 2.45
CA LYS A 266 1.11 6.60 2.49
C LYS A 266 1.83 6.95 3.80
N MET A 267 1.76 6.11 4.84
CA MET A 267 2.51 6.35 6.08
C MET A 267 4.02 6.24 5.86
N THR A 268 4.50 5.43 4.90
CA THR A 268 5.91 5.43 4.47
C THR A 268 6.31 6.73 3.75
N GLU A 269 5.37 7.39 3.08
CA GLU A 269 5.62 8.66 2.36
C GLU A 269 5.47 9.88 3.26
N LYS A 270 4.67 9.77 4.34
CA LYS A 270 4.58 10.78 5.40
C LYS A 270 5.90 11.02 6.16
N GLU A 271 6.96 10.27 5.86
CA GLU A 271 8.30 10.48 6.41
C GLU A 271 9.24 11.31 5.53
N ALA A 272 8.93 11.60 4.25
CA ALA A 272 9.68 12.65 3.55
C ALA A 272 9.11 14.03 3.90
N ARG A 273 9.02 14.34 5.20
CA ARG A 273 8.74 15.72 5.67
C ARG A 273 9.77 16.70 5.11
N PHE A 274 10.99 16.22 4.81
CA PHE A 274 12.08 17.01 4.29
C PHE A 274 12.59 16.48 2.96
N TYR A 275 12.47 17.29 1.90
CA TYR A 275 13.02 16.97 0.57
C TYR A 275 14.48 17.40 0.45
N LEU A 276 15.37 16.49 0.04
CA LEU A 276 16.79 16.80 -0.18
C LEU A 276 17.06 17.13 -1.66
N GLN A 277 17.57 18.33 -1.92
CA GLN A 277 18.09 18.73 -3.23
C GLN A 277 19.61 18.85 -3.20
N LEU A 278 20.28 17.97 -3.95
CA LEU A 278 21.73 18.00 -4.13
C LEU A 278 22.11 18.89 -5.32
N GLY A 279 23.12 19.74 -5.15
CA GLY A 279 23.66 20.60 -6.20
C GLY A 279 25.19 20.68 -6.18
N GLY A 280 25.76 21.23 -7.26
CA GLY A 280 27.21 21.37 -7.42
C GLY A 280 27.90 20.08 -7.88
N ASP A 281 29.07 19.81 -7.34
CA ASP A 281 29.92 18.65 -7.68
C ASP A 281 29.42 17.32 -7.05
N ALA A 282 28.19 17.29 -6.53
CA ALA A 282 27.59 16.11 -5.91
C ALA A 282 27.45 14.91 -6.89
N SER A 283 27.43 15.17 -8.20
CA SER A 283 27.47 14.14 -9.24
C SER A 283 28.81 13.40 -9.32
N ILE A 284 29.90 14.00 -8.81
CA ILE A 284 31.26 13.45 -8.84
C ILE A 284 31.52 12.54 -7.62
N LEU A 285 30.61 12.51 -6.64
CA LEU A 285 30.69 11.63 -5.47
C LEU A 285 30.37 10.18 -5.87
N SER A 286 31.05 9.22 -5.22
CA SER A 286 30.69 7.81 -5.35
C SER A 286 29.31 7.53 -4.76
N ASP A 287 28.63 6.50 -5.26
CA ASP A 287 27.30 6.11 -4.79
C ASP A 287 27.30 5.82 -3.28
N PHE A 288 28.30 5.07 -2.78
CA PHE A 288 28.49 4.85 -1.34
C PHE A 288 28.60 6.15 -0.53
N THR A 289 29.33 7.15 -1.03
CA THR A 289 29.46 8.45 -0.34
C THR A 289 28.13 9.20 -0.34
N ARG A 290 27.39 9.15 -1.45
CA ARG A 290 26.08 9.79 -1.59
C ARG A 290 25.07 9.15 -0.64
N GLU A 291 24.99 7.83 -0.61
CA GLU A 291 24.10 7.08 0.29
C GLU A 291 24.39 7.41 1.76
N ARG A 292 25.67 7.45 2.15
CA ARG A 292 26.04 7.81 3.52
C ARG A 292 25.63 9.24 3.91
N ILE A 293 25.81 10.20 3.01
CA ILE A 293 25.39 11.60 3.22
C ILE A 293 23.87 11.68 3.38
N ILE A 294 23.10 10.94 2.57
CA ILE A 294 21.63 10.90 2.67
C ILE A 294 21.21 10.32 4.02
N GLU A 295 21.83 9.22 4.45
CA GLU A 295 21.58 8.58 5.75
C GLU A 295 21.86 9.53 6.92
N ASP A 296 22.98 10.27 6.88
CA ASP A 296 23.36 11.23 7.92
C ASP A 296 22.37 12.40 8.03
N ILE A 297 21.90 12.91 6.88
CA ILE A 297 20.88 13.97 6.84
C ILE A 297 19.55 13.45 7.36
N LYS A 298 19.16 12.21 7.01
CA LYS A 298 17.93 11.60 7.52
C LYS A 298 17.97 11.49 9.05
N ARG A 299 19.05 10.93 9.61
CA ARG A 299 19.22 10.83 11.07
C ARG A 299 19.18 12.18 11.77
N PHE A 300 19.73 13.22 11.15
CA PHE A 300 19.64 14.57 11.68
C PHE A 300 18.19 15.07 11.69
N VAL A 301 17.47 14.95 10.58
CA VAL A 301 16.05 15.37 10.52
C VAL A 301 15.22 14.67 11.58
N ASP A 302 15.35 13.34 11.67
CA ASP A 302 14.63 12.51 12.63
C ASP A 302 14.96 12.89 14.09
N GLY A 303 16.22 13.26 14.36
CA GLY A 303 16.67 13.68 15.69
C GLY A 303 16.19 15.06 16.15
N TYR A 304 15.79 15.94 15.23
CA TYR A 304 15.37 17.32 15.52
C TYR A 304 13.99 17.67 14.95
N GLU A 305 13.13 16.68 14.69
CA GLU A 305 11.78 16.89 14.15
C GLU A 305 10.99 17.97 14.90
N ASP A 306 11.05 17.92 16.24
CA ASP A 306 10.33 18.85 17.12
C ASP A 306 10.80 20.30 16.97
N LEU A 307 12.02 20.55 16.49
CA LEU A 307 12.58 21.88 16.28
C LEU A 307 12.45 22.35 14.83
N LEU A 308 12.49 21.41 13.89
CA LEU A 308 12.41 21.67 12.46
C LEU A 308 10.96 21.87 11.98
N GLY A 309 9.98 21.22 12.59
CA GLY A 309 8.56 21.38 12.27
C GLY A 309 8.00 20.35 11.28
N GLN A 310 6.87 20.64 10.64
CA GLN A 310 6.08 19.60 9.96
C GLN A 310 6.62 19.21 8.59
N GLU A 311 7.16 20.17 7.83
CA GLU A 311 7.68 19.94 6.47
C GLU A 311 8.81 20.94 6.12
N GLY A 312 9.65 20.58 5.15
CA GLY A 312 10.72 21.45 4.66
C GLY A 312 11.52 20.92 3.46
N ILE A 313 12.50 21.71 3.03
CA ILE A 313 13.41 21.41 1.94
C ILE A 313 14.85 21.66 2.40
N ILE A 314 15.72 20.67 2.23
CA ILE A 314 17.15 20.76 2.48
C ILE A 314 17.86 20.91 1.15
N TYR A 315 18.49 22.05 0.94
CA TYR A 315 19.39 22.29 -0.18
C TYR A 315 20.81 22.01 0.29
N LEU A 316 21.49 21.07 -0.36
CA LEU A 316 22.88 20.77 -0.10
C LEU A 316 23.71 20.99 -1.38
N TYR A 317 24.56 22.00 -1.34
CA TYR A 317 25.50 22.31 -2.41
C TYR A 317 26.90 21.85 -2.01
N ILE A 318 27.48 20.95 -2.79
CA ILE A 318 28.83 20.42 -2.56
C ILE A 318 29.77 20.98 -3.63
N ARG A 319 30.91 21.50 -3.18
CA ARG A 319 32.00 21.94 -4.06
C ARG A 319 33.28 21.21 -3.70
N ARG A 320 33.96 20.65 -4.71
CA ARG A 320 35.27 20.03 -4.55
C ARG A 320 36.36 21.03 -4.95
N PHE A 321 37.41 21.10 -4.16
CA PHE A 321 38.59 21.91 -4.44
C PHE A 321 39.77 21.04 -4.91
N PRO A 322 40.66 21.57 -5.76
CA PRO A 322 41.80 20.82 -6.29
C PRO A 322 42.83 20.44 -5.21
N GLU A 323 42.90 21.19 -4.12
CA GLU A 323 43.78 20.97 -2.98
C GLU A 323 43.57 19.57 -2.38
N LYS A 324 44.67 18.94 -1.94
CA LYS A 324 44.67 17.63 -1.30
C LYS A 324 45.54 17.61 -0.05
N PHE A 325 45.08 16.90 0.97
CA PHE A 325 45.88 16.53 2.12
C PHE A 325 45.79 15.02 2.33
N ARG A 326 46.94 14.34 2.38
CA ARG A 326 47.04 12.87 2.51
C ARG A 326 46.13 12.10 1.52
N GLY A 327 46.04 12.59 0.28
CA GLY A 327 45.25 11.95 -0.78
C GLY A 327 43.75 12.28 -0.78
N VAL A 328 43.25 13.00 0.22
CA VAL A 328 41.84 13.41 0.33
C VAL A 328 41.67 14.83 -0.18
N HIS A 329 40.67 15.08 -1.01
CA HIS A 329 40.33 16.42 -1.51
C HIS A 329 39.68 17.30 -0.43
N LEU A 330 39.89 18.60 -0.52
CA LEU A 330 39.13 19.58 0.25
C LEU A 330 37.72 19.72 -0.33
N TYR A 331 36.70 19.70 0.52
CA TYR A 331 35.30 19.90 0.14
C TYR A 331 34.68 21.02 0.98
N GLN A 332 33.80 21.79 0.35
CA GLN A 332 32.89 22.69 1.02
C GLN A 332 31.45 22.22 0.80
N ALA A 333 30.72 22.02 1.89
CA ALA A 333 29.30 21.69 1.90
C ALA A 333 28.52 22.90 2.42
N ARG A 334 27.73 23.53 1.56
CA ARG A 334 26.79 24.59 1.94
C ARG A 334 25.40 23.98 2.07
N MET A 335 24.82 24.09 3.25
CA MET A 335 23.51 23.55 3.55
C MET A 335 22.54 24.67 3.88
N ARG A 336 21.36 24.65 3.27
CA ARG A 336 20.23 25.51 3.59
C ARG A 336 19.01 24.65 3.89
N VAL A 337 18.53 24.72 5.11
CA VAL A 337 17.34 24.00 5.59
C VAL A 337 16.20 25.00 5.67
N VAL A 338 15.19 24.83 4.82
CA VAL A 338 13.99 25.67 4.77
C VAL A 338 12.85 24.88 5.40
N THR A 339 12.24 25.43 6.45
CA THR A 339 11.18 24.77 7.22
C THR A 339 10.02 25.73 7.47
N ASP A 340 8.87 25.20 7.90
CA ASP A 340 7.76 26.00 8.45
C ASP A 340 8.16 26.79 9.71
N ARG A 341 9.19 26.35 10.42
CA ARG A 341 9.75 27.02 11.60
C ARG A 341 10.91 27.97 11.29
N GLY A 342 11.25 28.18 10.03
CA GLY A 342 12.27 29.14 9.60
C GLY A 342 13.36 28.55 8.74
N VAL A 343 14.38 29.37 8.46
CA VAL A 343 15.47 29.04 7.54
C VAL A 343 16.79 29.01 8.29
N PHE A 344 17.54 27.92 8.12
CA PHE A 344 18.84 27.71 8.73
C PHE A 344 19.89 27.52 7.64
N VAL A 345 21.04 28.16 7.77
CA VAL A 345 22.12 28.10 6.77
C VAL A 345 23.42 27.81 7.46
N ALA A 346 24.18 26.87 6.91
CA ALA A 346 25.48 26.48 7.43
C ALA A 346 26.45 26.15 6.30
N THR A 347 27.73 26.24 6.59
CA THR A 347 28.81 25.81 5.71
C THR A 347 29.82 25.01 6.52
N GLY A 348 30.18 23.84 6.02
CA GLY A 348 31.31 23.05 6.51
C GLY A 348 32.39 22.97 5.43
N GLU A 349 33.66 23.07 5.81
CA GLU A 349 34.79 23.04 4.90
C GLU A 349 35.94 22.24 5.51
N THR A 350 36.26 21.09 4.92
CA THR A 350 37.24 20.16 5.47
C THR A 350 37.66 19.11 4.44
N TRP A 351 38.67 18.30 4.79
CA TRP A 351 39.15 17.21 3.94
C TRP A 351 38.14 16.06 3.96
N GLY A 352 37.48 15.83 2.82
CA GLY A 352 36.47 14.79 2.63
C GLY A 352 35.03 15.28 2.66
N ALA A 353 34.21 14.76 1.75
CA ALA A 353 32.83 15.22 1.54
C ALA A 353 31.90 14.92 2.72
N ILE A 354 31.96 13.71 3.30
CA ILE A 354 31.14 13.31 4.45
C ILE A 354 31.40 14.22 5.64
N GLN A 355 32.68 14.46 5.95
CA GLN A 355 33.07 15.29 7.07
C GLN A 355 32.64 16.76 6.88
N ALA A 356 32.70 17.28 5.65
CA ALA A 356 32.22 18.63 5.34
C ALA A 356 30.70 18.76 5.58
N VAL A 357 29.91 17.74 5.21
CA VAL A 357 28.46 17.70 5.49
C VAL A 357 28.19 17.61 6.99
N HIS A 358 28.93 16.79 7.73
CA HIS A 358 28.81 16.71 9.20
C HIS A 358 29.09 18.04 9.88
N ASP A 359 30.10 18.78 9.41
CA ASP A 359 30.42 20.11 9.96
C ASP A 359 29.27 21.10 9.70
N ALA A 360 28.66 21.05 8.52
CA ALA A 360 27.47 21.85 8.20
C ALA A 360 26.27 21.46 9.08
N LEU A 361 25.97 20.17 9.23
CA LEU A 361 24.88 19.67 10.08
C LEU A 361 25.04 20.11 11.54
N ARG A 362 26.24 19.96 12.12
CA ARG A 362 26.54 20.41 13.50
C ARG A 362 26.37 21.91 13.67
N ALA A 363 26.59 22.70 12.62
CA ALA A 363 26.35 24.13 12.67
C ALA A 363 24.85 24.48 12.60
N ILE A 364 24.05 23.74 11.82
CA ILE A 364 22.58 23.87 11.83
C ILE A 364 22.03 23.46 13.20
N GLU A 365 22.51 22.35 13.76
CA GLU A 365 22.13 21.87 15.09
C GLU A 365 22.27 22.96 16.16
N ARG A 366 23.43 23.62 16.23
CA ARG A 366 23.67 24.71 17.19
C ARG A 366 22.67 25.86 17.00
N GLN A 367 22.33 26.19 15.75
CA GLN A 367 21.34 27.24 15.47
C GLN A 367 19.93 26.85 15.93
N LEU A 368 19.54 25.58 15.73
CA LEU A 368 18.24 25.06 16.19
C LEU A 368 18.11 25.13 17.71
N LEU A 369 19.12 24.66 18.43
CA LEU A 369 19.14 24.67 19.89
C LEU A 369 19.12 26.09 20.45
N GLN A 370 19.94 26.99 19.90
CA GLN A 370 19.96 28.41 20.31
C GLN A 370 18.61 29.09 20.08
N LYS A 371 17.94 28.80 18.96
CA LYS A 371 16.60 29.32 18.68
C LYS A 371 15.57 28.81 19.68
N ALA A 372 15.62 27.52 20.01
CA ALA A 372 14.70 26.90 20.98
C ALA A 372 14.84 27.51 22.38
N GLU A 373 16.05 27.82 22.83
CA GLU A 373 16.31 28.52 24.11
C GLU A 373 15.70 29.93 24.11
N LEU A 374 15.93 30.71 23.06
CA LEU A 374 15.39 32.08 22.94
C LEU A 374 13.85 32.11 22.93
N GLU A 375 13.21 31.15 22.26
CA GLU A 375 11.75 31.03 22.23
C GLU A 375 11.17 30.65 23.59
N LYS A 376 11.90 29.85 24.37
CA LYS A 376 11.52 29.49 25.74
C LYS A 376 11.62 30.71 26.65
N ASP A 377 12.73 31.45 26.60
CA ASP A 377 12.94 32.66 27.42
C ASP A 377 11.92 33.75 27.09
N THR A 378 11.61 33.94 25.80
CA THR A 378 10.58 34.90 25.35
C THR A 378 9.20 34.51 25.87
N ARG A 379 8.86 33.22 25.86
CA ARG A 379 7.59 32.72 26.44
C ARG A 379 7.55 32.92 27.96
N TYR A 380 8.65 32.72 28.67
CA TYR A 380 8.74 32.99 30.10
C TYR A 380 8.58 34.49 30.41
N ALA A 381 9.29 35.36 29.68
CA ALA A 381 9.20 36.80 29.83
C ALA A 381 7.79 37.32 29.54
N LYS A 382 7.14 36.83 28.47
CA LYS A 382 5.75 37.20 28.14
C LYS A 382 4.77 36.78 29.23
N ARG A 383 4.85 35.55 29.72
CA ARG A 383 4.02 35.07 30.84
C ARG A 383 4.30 35.83 32.15
N PHE A 384 5.52 36.31 32.35
CA PHE A 384 5.89 37.11 33.51
C PHE A 384 5.32 38.53 33.44
N LEU A 385 5.37 39.18 32.25
CA LEU A 385 4.75 40.48 32.01
C LEU A 385 3.23 40.45 32.11
N GLU A 386 2.59 39.41 31.57
CA GLU A 386 1.15 39.16 31.71
C GLU A 386 0.73 39.02 33.19
N LYS A 387 1.57 38.39 34.03
CA LYS A 387 1.34 38.29 35.48
C LYS A 387 1.54 39.61 36.23
N LEU A 388 2.30 40.55 35.68
CA LEU A 388 2.56 41.87 36.27
C LEU A 388 1.58 42.95 35.79
N GLY A 389 0.65 42.62 34.88
CA GLY A 389 -0.36 43.56 34.38
C GLY A 389 0.19 44.65 33.46
N LEU A 390 1.38 44.44 32.89
CA LEU A 390 2.04 45.35 31.97
C LEU A 390 2.08 44.69 30.58
N SER A 391 0.97 44.75 29.85
CA SER A 391 0.87 44.26 28.47
C SER A 391 0.34 45.34 27.53
#